data_AF-A0A954YSC7-F1
#
_entry.id   AF-A0A954YSC7-F1
#
_cell.length_a   1.000
_cell.length_b   1.000
_cell.length_c   1.000
_cell.angle_alpha   90.00
_cell.angle_beta   90.00
_cell.angle_gamma   90.00
#
_symmetry.space_group_name_H-M   'P 1'
#
loop_
_entity.id
_entity.type
_entity.pdbx_description
1 polymer ?
#
loop_
_entity_poly.entity_id
_entity_poly.type
_entity_poly.pdbx_seq_one_letter_code
_entity_poly.pdbx_strand_id
1 'polypeptide(L)'
;ARVTQQLLRDLLVWLPRLGMIQETSQLLDVAQELETDHPVGPGAVTEFDQLFEAGYRGMVENIVFSAEAWISRARQEENRTDFTNPLLFESLKQLAEAQLKRWLDHSRTLRLSVVERLGNEREWQSLVKFIRTYGSELFTQRFLVLGNLRAILHQGVDAWLSQLEENGEEENFGKLLEDLDGALRRETAIKCLTMIFEAIVENYSEYRDYNSTTTQSDRGDMLYTLIDFLRLRSEYDRVAWNLRPVVLAHEILVREGRTEAASLWRRELVEKTTEVADRNIRRLNELCRQYGMRLPTIADRIGERFVRPLVIDRIRSLVRPAMDEASAETESTSFSVFQQEIEELAREPAGVGFDIPSWLEAIENEVAIVRSQQRLAADPSEALDRVPRVTLTIEALQDQLDAISDDS
;
A
#
# COMPACT_ATOMS: atom_id res chain seq x y z
N ALA A 1 16.13 7.86 -22.48
CA ALA A 1 15.20 7.24 -21.51
C ALA A 1 15.93 6.89 -20.20
N ARG A 2 16.68 5.77 -20.12
CA ARG A 2 17.28 5.29 -18.86
C ARG A 2 18.22 6.27 -18.14
N VAL A 3 19.04 7.02 -18.88
CA VAL A 3 19.95 8.05 -18.31
C VAL A 3 19.17 9.25 -17.76
N THR A 4 18.17 9.74 -18.48
CA THR A 4 17.29 10.83 -18.05
C THR A 4 16.50 10.45 -16.80
N GLN A 5 15.98 9.23 -16.76
CA GLN A 5 15.23 8.69 -15.62
C GLN A 5 16.12 8.52 -14.38
N GLN A 6 17.37 8.05 -14.55
CA GLN A 6 18.34 8.00 -13.47
C GLN A 6 18.66 9.40 -12.94
N LEU A 7 18.86 10.37 -13.85
CA LEU A 7 19.14 11.76 -13.46
C LEU A 7 17.97 12.40 -12.69
N LEU A 8 16.72 12.13 -13.09
CA LEU A 8 15.54 12.59 -12.34
C LEU A 8 15.50 11.99 -10.92
N ARG A 9 15.74 10.68 -10.79
CA ARG A 9 15.83 10.01 -9.47
C ARG A 9 16.93 10.62 -8.62
N ASP A 10 18.11 10.82 -9.19
CA ASP A 10 19.26 11.38 -8.48
C ASP A 10 18.96 12.82 -8.01
N LEU A 11 18.37 13.66 -8.87
CA LEU A 11 17.97 15.03 -8.51
C LEU A 11 16.91 15.06 -7.40
N LEU A 12 15.90 14.19 -7.45
CA LEU A 12 14.87 14.11 -6.40
C LEU A 12 15.44 13.69 -5.04
N VAL A 13 16.59 13.03 -5.02
CA VAL A 13 17.29 12.70 -3.78
C VAL A 13 18.26 13.82 -3.36
N TRP A 14 18.87 14.53 -4.31
CA TRP A 14 19.88 15.56 -4.02
C TRP A 14 19.29 16.93 -3.67
N LEU A 15 18.26 17.39 -4.38
CA LEU A 15 17.65 18.71 -4.16
C LEU A 15 17.15 18.90 -2.72
N PRO A 16 16.42 17.94 -2.12
CA PRO A 16 16.02 18.09 -0.72
C PRO A 16 17.20 18.19 0.22
N ARG A 17 18.31 17.46 -0.03
CA ARG A 17 19.51 17.56 0.81
C ARG A 17 20.11 18.96 0.78
N LEU A 18 20.00 19.67 -0.34
CA LEU A 18 20.45 21.05 -0.48
C LEU A 18 19.47 22.09 0.12
N GLY A 19 18.35 21.66 0.70
CA GLY A 19 17.32 22.54 1.25
C GLY A 19 16.36 23.12 0.21
N MET A 20 16.36 22.55 -1.01
CA MET A 20 15.55 22.99 -2.15
C MET A 20 14.22 22.20 -2.19
N ILE A 21 13.34 22.47 -1.24
CA ILE A 21 12.06 21.77 -1.06
C ILE A 21 11.07 22.18 -2.15
N GLN A 22 10.98 23.47 -2.46
CA GLN A 22 10.12 23.99 -3.52
C GLN A 22 10.50 23.41 -4.88
N GLU A 23 11.78 23.41 -5.23
CA GLU A 23 12.28 22.92 -6.50
C GLU A 23 12.13 21.40 -6.62
N THR A 24 12.23 20.67 -5.50
CA THR A 24 11.89 19.24 -5.49
C THR A 24 10.41 19.04 -5.81
N SER A 25 9.53 19.85 -5.23
CA SER A 25 8.10 19.83 -5.58
C SER A 25 7.88 20.13 -7.06
N GLN A 26 8.48 21.17 -7.60
CA GLN A 26 8.36 21.50 -9.04
C GLN A 26 8.88 20.38 -9.94
N LEU A 27 9.98 19.71 -9.55
CA LEU A 27 10.51 18.57 -10.31
C LEU A 27 9.54 17.38 -10.32
N LEU A 28 8.82 17.15 -9.22
CA LEU A 28 7.75 16.17 -9.19
C LEU A 28 6.59 16.57 -10.12
N ASP A 29 6.34 17.85 -10.41
CA ASP A 29 5.23 18.27 -11.28
C ASP A 29 5.58 17.87 -12.70
N VAL A 30 6.80 18.22 -13.10
CA VAL A 30 7.36 17.84 -14.39
C VAL A 30 7.36 16.31 -14.54
N ALA A 31 7.71 15.56 -13.50
CA ALA A 31 7.69 14.09 -13.55
C ALA A 31 6.28 13.54 -13.77
N GLN A 32 5.25 14.11 -13.14
CA GLN A 32 3.86 13.70 -13.30
C GLN A 32 3.30 14.08 -14.68
N GLU A 33 3.60 15.28 -15.17
CA GLU A 33 3.22 15.75 -16.50
C GLU A 33 3.80 14.84 -17.59
N LEU A 34 5.08 14.48 -17.47
CA LEU A 34 5.76 13.60 -18.43
C LEU A 34 5.09 12.22 -18.54
N GLU A 35 4.62 11.65 -17.43
CA GLU A 35 3.91 10.38 -17.42
C GLU A 35 2.48 10.51 -17.96
N THR A 36 1.82 11.64 -17.69
CA THR A 36 0.48 11.94 -18.23
C THR A 36 0.51 12.09 -19.75
N ASP A 37 1.53 12.74 -20.29
CA ASP A 37 1.72 12.94 -21.74
C ASP A 37 2.16 11.66 -22.47
N HIS A 38 2.72 10.69 -21.74
CA HIS A 38 3.21 9.42 -22.28
C HIS A 38 2.58 8.24 -21.54
N PRO A 39 1.26 8.04 -21.65
CA PRO A 39 0.57 7.01 -20.90
C PRO A 39 1.12 5.64 -21.25
N VAL A 40 1.63 4.96 -20.23
CA VAL A 40 2.03 3.56 -20.35
C VAL A 40 0.77 2.69 -20.50
N GLY A 41 0.84 1.64 -21.33
CA GLY A 41 -0.31 0.80 -21.64
C GLY A 41 -0.98 0.16 -20.40
N PRO A 42 -2.20 -0.39 -20.53
CA PRO A 42 -2.91 -1.00 -19.41
C PRO A 42 -2.07 -2.09 -18.72
N GLY A 43 -1.84 -1.93 -17.42
CA GLY A 43 -1.04 -2.86 -16.60
C GLY A 43 0.44 -2.51 -16.47
N ALA A 44 0.90 -1.38 -17.02
CA ALA A 44 2.25 -0.90 -16.78
C ALA A 44 2.39 -0.23 -15.40
N VAL A 45 3.52 -0.49 -14.75
CA VAL A 45 3.89 0.12 -13.46
C VAL A 45 4.28 1.56 -13.71
N THR A 46 3.67 2.49 -12.97
CA THR A 46 4.01 3.92 -13.05
C THR A 46 5.37 4.17 -12.43
N GLU A 47 6.20 4.91 -13.15
CA GLU A 47 7.51 5.30 -12.64
C GLU A 47 7.39 6.46 -11.64
N PHE A 48 6.33 7.27 -11.75
CA PHE A 48 6.08 8.38 -10.83
C PHE A 48 5.94 7.93 -9.38
N ASP A 49 5.39 6.75 -9.08
CA ASP A 49 5.27 6.26 -7.71
C ASP A 49 6.64 6.24 -7.00
N GLN A 50 7.66 5.72 -7.69
CA GLN A 50 9.02 5.61 -7.16
C GLN A 50 9.70 6.98 -7.09
N LEU A 51 9.45 7.85 -8.07
CA LEU A 51 9.98 9.22 -8.09
C LEU A 51 9.39 10.06 -6.96
N PHE A 52 8.07 10.00 -6.78
CA PHE A 52 7.34 10.66 -5.71
C PHE A 52 7.84 10.20 -4.35
N GLU A 53 7.94 8.89 -4.11
CA GLU A 53 8.44 8.38 -2.84
C GLU A 53 9.88 8.85 -2.55
N ALA A 54 10.76 8.84 -3.55
CA ALA A 54 12.14 9.31 -3.38
C ALA A 54 12.20 10.80 -3.04
N GLY A 55 11.50 11.63 -3.81
CA GLY A 55 11.46 13.09 -3.60
C GLY A 55 10.80 13.46 -2.27
N TYR A 56 9.62 12.89 -1.99
CA TYR A 56 8.89 13.14 -0.75
C TYR A 56 9.68 12.68 0.48
N ARG A 57 10.28 11.49 0.44
CA ARG A 57 11.17 11.01 1.51
C ARG A 57 12.32 12.00 1.74
N GLY A 58 13.00 12.43 0.68
CA GLY A 58 14.09 13.40 0.79
C GLY A 58 13.65 14.73 1.41
N MET A 59 12.47 15.25 1.05
CA MET A 59 11.92 16.48 1.62
C MET A 59 11.62 16.34 3.11
N VAL A 60 10.89 15.29 3.51
CA VAL A 60 10.57 15.02 4.92
C VAL A 60 11.85 14.80 5.73
N GLU A 61 12.78 14.01 5.22
CA GLU A 61 14.09 13.79 5.84
C GLU A 61 14.79 15.14 6.06
N ASN A 62 14.93 16.00 5.05
CA ASN A 62 15.63 17.29 5.22
C ASN A 62 14.97 18.18 6.30
N ILE A 63 13.63 18.22 6.35
CA ILE A 63 12.90 18.96 7.38
C ILE A 63 13.19 18.39 8.78
N VAL A 64 13.12 17.06 8.94
CA VAL A 64 13.39 16.40 10.23
C VAL A 64 14.84 16.60 10.71
N PHE A 65 15.79 16.64 9.78
CA PHE A 65 17.19 16.97 10.07
C PHE A 65 17.37 18.43 10.46
N SER A 66 16.73 19.34 9.74
CA SER A 66 16.79 20.78 10.03
C SER A 66 16.19 21.09 11.41
N ALA A 67 15.17 20.33 11.82
CA ALA A 67 14.55 20.47 13.13
C ALA A 67 15.51 20.23 14.31
N GLU A 68 16.56 19.42 14.15
CA GLU A 68 17.56 19.22 15.21
C GLU A 68 18.25 20.54 15.58
N ALA A 69 18.55 21.37 14.58
CA ALA A 69 19.17 22.66 14.79
C ALA A 69 18.20 23.64 15.48
N TRP A 70 16.90 23.58 15.16
CA TRP A 70 15.88 24.40 15.82
C TRP A 70 15.76 24.04 17.30
N ILE A 71 15.70 22.74 17.61
CA ILE A 71 15.64 22.22 18.99
C ILE A 71 16.90 22.63 19.76
N SER A 72 18.08 22.48 19.14
CA SER A 72 19.36 22.81 19.76
C SER A 72 19.45 24.30 20.11
N ARG A 73 19.00 25.20 19.22
CA ARG A 73 18.92 26.65 19.50
C ARG A 73 17.91 26.95 20.61
N ALA A 74 16.71 26.36 20.56
CA ALA A 74 15.68 26.57 21.57
C ALA A 74 16.10 26.11 22.98
N ARG A 75 16.91 25.04 23.08
CA ARG A 75 17.51 24.58 24.35
C ARG A 75 18.50 25.58 24.94
N GLN A 76 19.29 26.25 24.09
CA GLN A 76 20.25 27.26 24.53
C GLN A 76 19.57 28.54 25.02
N GLU A 77 18.37 28.83 24.53
CA GLU A 77 17.60 30.03 24.88
C GLU A 77 16.65 29.82 26.08
N GLU A 78 16.71 28.66 26.76
CA GLU A 78 15.98 28.29 28.01
C GLU A 78 14.45 28.49 28.01
N ASN A 79 13.81 28.82 26.88
CA ASN A 79 12.41 29.28 26.88
C ASN A 79 11.46 28.61 25.89
N ARG A 80 11.89 27.66 25.03
CA ARG A 80 11.07 27.24 23.87
C ARG A 80 11.11 25.78 23.40
N THR A 81 11.67 24.83 24.16
CA THR A 81 11.69 23.41 23.73
C THR A 81 10.30 22.83 23.45
N ASP A 82 9.28 23.25 24.20
CA ASP A 82 7.90 22.77 24.05
C ASP A 82 7.25 23.17 22.70
N PHE A 83 7.79 24.20 22.01
CA PHE A 83 7.22 24.68 20.75
C PHE A 83 7.80 23.98 19.52
N THR A 84 8.94 23.31 19.63
CA THR A 84 9.66 22.80 18.43
C THR A 84 9.03 21.53 17.85
N ASN A 85 8.49 20.64 18.69
CA ASN A 85 7.79 19.44 18.21
C ASN A 85 6.44 19.76 17.53
N PRO A 86 5.58 20.64 18.09
CA PRO A 86 4.42 21.15 17.39
C PRO A 86 4.78 21.83 16.07
N LEU A 87 5.85 22.63 16.03
CA LEU A 87 6.30 23.29 14.80
C LEU A 87 6.71 22.30 13.71
N LEU A 88 7.54 21.29 14.06
CA LEU A 88 7.93 20.23 13.12
C LEU A 88 6.69 19.50 12.57
N PHE A 89 5.74 19.19 13.45
CA PHE A 89 4.49 18.56 13.07
C PHE A 89 3.69 19.43 12.08
N GLU A 90 3.49 20.72 12.36
CA GLU A 90 2.76 21.62 11.46
C GLU A 90 3.48 21.81 10.11
N SER A 91 4.82 21.96 10.09
CA SER A 91 5.57 22.06 8.85
C SER A 91 5.47 20.80 7.98
N LEU A 92 5.56 19.62 8.60
CA LEU A 92 5.39 18.36 7.87
C LEU A 92 3.95 18.16 7.40
N LYS A 93 2.97 18.64 8.18
CA LYS A 93 1.57 18.59 7.81
C LYS A 93 1.30 19.45 6.57
N GLN A 94 1.79 20.70 6.56
CA GLN A 94 1.69 21.59 5.40
C GLN A 94 2.32 20.96 4.16
N LEU A 95 3.54 20.41 4.28
CA LEU A 95 4.18 19.68 3.19
C LEU A 95 3.32 18.49 2.73
N ALA A 96 2.85 17.66 3.66
CA ALA A 96 2.05 16.49 3.33
C ALA A 96 0.74 16.85 2.64
N GLU A 97 0.05 17.90 3.08
CA GLU A 97 -1.20 18.35 2.46
C GLU A 97 -1.00 18.81 1.01
N ALA A 98 0.06 19.59 0.74
CA ALA A 98 0.39 20.00 -0.61
C ALA A 98 0.75 18.81 -1.51
N GLN A 99 1.62 17.91 -1.02
CA GLN A 99 2.06 16.74 -1.79
C GLN A 99 0.95 15.69 -1.95
N LEU A 100 0.01 15.61 -0.99
CA LEU A 100 -1.12 14.70 -1.05
C LEU A 100 -2.06 15.05 -2.20
N LYS A 101 -2.28 16.35 -2.48
CA LYS A 101 -3.11 16.78 -3.62
C LYS A 101 -2.61 16.15 -4.92
N ARG A 102 -1.31 16.29 -5.17
CA ARG A 102 -0.60 15.73 -6.33
C ARG A 102 -0.68 14.20 -6.38
N TRP A 103 -0.41 13.55 -5.25
CA TRP A 103 -0.52 12.10 -5.11
C TRP A 103 -1.93 11.59 -5.44
N LEU A 104 -2.97 12.30 -5.00
CA LEU A 104 -4.36 11.93 -5.26
C LEU A 104 -4.71 12.08 -6.74
N ASP A 105 -4.23 13.13 -7.41
CA ASP A 105 -4.48 13.32 -8.84
C ASP A 105 -3.81 12.23 -9.68
N HIS A 106 -2.59 11.82 -9.32
CA HIS A 106 -1.94 10.64 -9.89
C HIS A 106 -2.68 9.33 -9.58
N SER A 107 -3.01 9.09 -8.31
CA SER A 107 -3.71 7.87 -7.86
C SER A 107 -5.01 7.64 -8.64
N ARG A 108 -5.75 8.70 -9.00
CA ARG A 108 -7.00 8.61 -9.77
C ARG A 108 -6.82 8.09 -11.20
N THR A 109 -5.66 8.28 -11.82
CA THR A 109 -5.39 7.77 -13.17
C THR A 109 -5.01 6.28 -13.14
N LEU A 110 -4.61 5.78 -11.98
CA LEU A 110 -4.19 4.41 -11.77
C LEU A 110 -5.32 3.47 -11.39
N ARG A 111 -5.23 2.24 -11.92
CA ARG A 111 -6.02 1.10 -11.47
C ARG A 111 -5.19 0.25 -10.53
N LEU A 112 -5.63 0.11 -9.27
CA LEU A 112 -4.92 -0.68 -8.27
C LEU A 112 -5.35 -2.14 -8.26
N SER A 113 -6.60 -2.42 -8.61
CA SER A 113 -7.10 -3.79 -8.70
C SER A 113 -8.04 -3.98 -9.88
N VAL A 114 -8.10 -5.20 -10.39
CA VAL A 114 -9.10 -5.58 -11.36
C VAL A 114 -10.52 -5.32 -10.88
N VAL A 115 -10.76 -5.56 -9.59
CA VAL A 115 -12.08 -5.54 -8.95
C VAL A 115 -12.66 -4.13 -8.87
N GLU A 116 -11.86 -3.08 -9.00
CA GLU A 116 -12.37 -1.69 -9.01
C GLU A 116 -13.37 -1.41 -10.13
N ARG A 117 -13.26 -2.13 -11.28
CA ARG A 117 -14.25 -2.03 -12.37
C ARG A 117 -15.64 -2.51 -11.94
N LEU A 118 -15.71 -3.38 -10.93
CA LEU A 118 -16.95 -3.90 -10.36
C LEU A 118 -17.55 -2.95 -9.32
N GLY A 119 -16.98 -1.77 -9.09
CA GLY A 119 -17.66 -0.70 -8.35
C GLY A 119 -18.94 -0.22 -9.05
N ASN A 120 -19.04 -0.39 -10.38
CA ASN A 120 -20.26 -0.09 -11.13
C ASN A 120 -21.33 -1.17 -10.92
N GLU A 121 -22.51 -0.77 -10.46
CA GLU A 121 -23.60 -1.70 -10.15
C GLU A 121 -24.09 -2.52 -11.37
N ARG A 122 -24.05 -1.96 -12.59
CA ARG A 122 -24.46 -2.70 -13.80
C ARG A 122 -23.48 -3.81 -14.14
N GLU A 123 -22.18 -3.52 -14.08
CA GLU A 123 -21.12 -4.50 -14.31
C GLU A 123 -21.13 -5.58 -13.24
N TRP A 124 -21.33 -5.18 -11.97
CA TRP A 124 -21.49 -6.09 -10.85
C TRP A 124 -22.66 -7.07 -11.05
N GLN A 125 -23.86 -6.56 -11.35
CA GLN A 125 -25.03 -7.42 -11.56
C GLN A 125 -24.88 -8.34 -12.78
N SER A 126 -24.21 -7.88 -13.84
CA SER A 126 -23.89 -8.71 -15.00
C SER A 126 -22.97 -9.87 -14.62
N LEU A 127 -21.92 -9.59 -13.85
CA LEU A 127 -20.97 -10.61 -13.37
C LEU A 127 -21.64 -11.61 -12.42
N VAL A 128 -22.45 -11.13 -11.46
CA VAL A 128 -23.22 -12.01 -10.56
C VAL A 128 -24.15 -12.93 -11.33
N LYS A 129 -24.86 -12.40 -12.35
CA LYS A 129 -25.72 -13.21 -13.21
C LYS A 129 -24.93 -14.28 -13.95
N PHE A 130 -23.76 -13.93 -14.49
CA PHE A 130 -22.87 -14.88 -15.16
C PHE A 130 -22.44 -16.01 -14.21
N ILE A 131 -21.93 -15.64 -13.02
CA ILE A 131 -21.46 -16.62 -12.02
C ILE A 131 -22.59 -17.53 -11.57
N ARG A 132 -23.78 -16.99 -11.28
CA ARG A 132 -24.93 -17.83 -10.89
C ARG A 132 -25.40 -18.78 -11.98
N THR A 133 -25.22 -18.41 -13.25
CA THR A 133 -25.72 -19.19 -14.39
C THR A 133 -24.79 -20.32 -14.77
N TYR A 134 -23.47 -20.06 -14.76
CA TYR A 134 -22.44 -20.97 -15.29
C TYR A 134 -21.46 -21.48 -14.21
N GLY A 135 -21.43 -20.84 -13.05
CA GLY A 135 -20.38 -21.05 -12.06
C GLY A 135 -20.38 -22.44 -11.42
N SER A 136 -21.52 -23.11 -11.33
CA SER A 136 -21.60 -24.46 -10.74
C SER A 136 -20.75 -25.50 -11.46
N GLU A 137 -20.63 -25.39 -12.78
CA GLU A 137 -19.86 -26.31 -13.62
C GLU A 137 -18.43 -25.79 -13.83
N LEU A 138 -18.29 -24.47 -13.98
CA LEU A 138 -17.04 -23.82 -14.35
C LEU A 138 -16.09 -23.57 -13.16
N PHE A 139 -16.60 -23.02 -12.05
CA PHE A 139 -15.77 -22.49 -10.96
C PHE A 139 -15.55 -23.52 -9.86
N THR A 140 -15.00 -24.67 -10.25
CA THR A 140 -14.60 -25.71 -9.30
C THR A 140 -13.21 -25.41 -8.73
N GLN A 141 -12.92 -25.92 -7.52
CA GLN A 141 -11.59 -25.78 -6.91
C GLN A 141 -10.47 -26.38 -7.77
N ARG A 142 -10.76 -27.45 -8.52
CA ARG A 142 -9.81 -28.06 -9.46
C ARG A 142 -9.52 -27.15 -10.66
N PHE A 143 -10.53 -26.41 -11.12
CA PHE A 143 -10.39 -25.49 -12.24
C PHE A 143 -9.68 -24.19 -11.85
N LEU A 144 -10.00 -23.63 -10.67
CA LEU A 144 -9.48 -22.36 -10.17
C LEU A 144 -8.08 -22.44 -9.54
N VAL A 145 -7.27 -23.43 -9.93
CA VAL A 145 -5.86 -23.52 -9.51
C VAL A 145 -5.05 -22.44 -10.21
N LEU A 146 -4.14 -21.78 -9.48
CA LEU A 146 -3.37 -20.62 -9.96
C LEU A 146 -2.66 -20.86 -11.30
N GLY A 147 -2.06 -22.05 -11.48
CA GLY A 147 -1.37 -22.42 -12.72
C GLY A 147 -2.31 -22.46 -13.94
N ASN A 148 -3.52 -23.01 -13.76
CA ASN A 148 -4.52 -23.07 -14.83
C ASN A 148 -5.01 -21.68 -15.21
N LEU A 149 -5.37 -20.86 -14.21
CA LEU A 149 -5.84 -19.49 -14.44
C LEU A 149 -4.80 -18.63 -15.16
N ARG A 150 -3.52 -18.73 -14.74
CA ARG A 150 -2.42 -18.02 -15.41
C ARG A 150 -2.21 -18.48 -16.84
N ALA A 151 -2.31 -19.79 -17.12
CA ALA A 151 -2.21 -20.31 -18.48
C ALA A 151 -3.33 -19.75 -19.38
N ILE A 152 -4.58 -19.78 -18.90
CA ILE A 152 -5.74 -19.23 -19.63
C ILE A 152 -5.58 -17.73 -19.89
N LEU A 153 -5.21 -16.95 -18.88
CA LEU A 153 -5.01 -15.50 -19.04
C LEU A 153 -3.85 -15.19 -20.00
N HIS A 154 -2.76 -15.97 -19.96
CA HIS A 154 -1.61 -15.79 -20.85
C HIS A 154 -1.95 -16.09 -22.31
N GLN A 155 -2.70 -17.17 -22.59
CA GLN A 155 -3.12 -17.48 -23.97
C GLN A 155 -4.31 -16.64 -24.45
N GLY A 156 -5.04 -16.03 -23.53
CA GLY A 156 -6.27 -15.29 -23.77
C GLY A 156 -7.52 -16.17 -23.62
N VAL A 157 -8.53 -15.64 -22.95
CA VAL A 157 -9.80 -16.32 -22.71
C VAL A 157 -10.52 -16.68 -24.02
N ASP A 158 -10.41 -15.84 -25.05
CA ASP A 158 -11.03 -16.12 -26.35
C ASP A 158 -10.44 -17.37 -27.01
N ALA A 159 -9.11 -17.49 -27.01
CA ALA A 159 -8.42 -18.66 -27.54
C ALA A 159 -8.74 -19.93 -26.72
N TRP A 160 -8.86 -19.79 -25.40
CA TRP A 160 -9.31 -20.87 -24.53
C TRP A 160 -10.73 -21.35 -24.86
N LEU A 161 -11.68 -20.42 -25.07
CA LEU A 161 -13.05 -20.76 -25.47
C LEU A 161 -13.08 -21.50 -26.82
N SER A 162 -12.28 -21.07 -27.80
CA SER A 162 -12.20 -21.78 -29.10
C SER A 162 -11.68 -23.20 -28.95
N GLN A 163 -10.67 -23.41 -28.10
CA GLN A 163 -10.14 -24.75 -27.84
C GLN A 163 -11.17 -25.65 -27.15
N LEU A 164 -12.02 -25.10 -26.28
CA LEU A 164 -13.10 -25.86 -25.66
C LEU A 164 -14.17 -26.28 -26.66
N GLU A 165 -14.55 -25.40 -27.58
CA GLU A 165 -15.51 -25.70 -28.66
C GLU A 165 -14.98 -26.79 -29.60
N GLU A 166 -13.66 -26.79 -29.89
CA GLU A 166 -13.02 -27.77 -30.77
C GLU A 166 -12.82 -29.14 -30.12
N ASN A 167 -12.52 -29.18 -28.81
CA ASN A 167 -12.14 -30.42 -28.12
C ASN A 167 -13.31 -31.15 -27.42
N GLY A 168 -14.50 -30.54 -27.34
CA GLY A 168 -15.83 -31.19 -27.21
C GLY A 168 -16.11 -32.18 -26.06
N GLU A 169 -15.14 -32.54 -25.22
CA GLU A 169 -15.24 -33.71 -24.32
C GLU A 169 -15.01 -33.38 -22.82
N GLU A 170 -14.97 -32.11 -22.42
CA GLU A 170 -14.93 -31.79 -20.98
C GLU A 170 -16.35 -31.67 -20.41
N GLU A 171 -16.78 -32.70 -19.67
CA GLU A 171 -18.09 -32.83 -18.99
C GLU A 171 -18.51 -31.62 -18.12
N ASN A 172 -17.62 -30.65 -17.90
CA ASN A 172 -17.80 -29.53 -16.96
C ASN A 172 -18.16 -28.18 -17.61
N PHE A 173 -18.40 -28.08 -18.93
CA PHE A 173 -18.70 -26.79 -19.59
C PHE A 173 -19.94 -26.80 -20.49
N GLY A 174 -20.77 -27.85 -20.43
CA GLY A 174 -21.87 -28.07 -21.36
C GLY A 174 -22.80 -26.86 -21.49
N LYS A 175 -23.25 -26.29 -20.37
CA LYS A 175 -24.19 -25.15 -20.42
C LYS A 175 -23.57 -23.87 -20.97
N LEU A 176 -22.29 -23.61 -20.67
CA LEU A 176 -21.59 -22.43 -21.20
C LEU A 176 -21.42 -22.53 -22.72
N LEU A 177 -21.01 -23.70 -23.22
CA LEU A 177 -20.83 -23.94 -24.64
C LEU A 177 -22.16 -23.89 -25.41
N GLU A 178 -23.22 -24.50 -24.87
CA GLU A 178 -24.58 -24.42 -25.45
C GLU A 178 -25.07 -22.96 -25.57
N ASP A 179 -24.86 -22.15 -24.53
CA ASP A 179 -25.33 -20.76 -24.54
C ASP A 179 -24.46 -19.85 -25.42
N LEU A 180 -23.18 -20.17 -25.64
CA LEU A 180 -22.28 -19.42 -26.52
C LEU A 180 -22.73 -19.45 -27.99
N ASP A 181 -23.38 -20.53 -28.41
CA ASP A 181 -24.00 -20.67 -29.74
C ASP A 181 -25.36 -19.96 -29.86
N GLY A 182 -25.83 -19.30 -28.79
CA GLY A 182 -27.16 -18.69 -28.78
C GLY A 182 -27.33 -17.51 -27.82
N ALA A 183 -27.68 -17.80 -26.57
CA ALA A 183 -28.18 -16.81 -25.60
C ALA A 183 -27.10 -15.87 -25.04
N LEU A 184 -25.84 -16.28 -25.05
CA LEU A 184 -24.70 -15.56 -24.49
C LEU A 184 -23.77 -15.08 -25.62
N ARG A 185 -23.58 -13.77 -25.72
CA ARG A 185 -22.56 -13.22 -26.63
C ARG A 185 -21.16 -13.61 -26.15
N ARG A 186 -20.35 -14.14 -27.06
CA ARG A 186 -18.95 -14.50 -26.79
C ARG A 186 -18.13 -13.39 -26.14
N GLU A 187 -18.27 -12.15 -26.62
CA GLU A 187 -17.61 -10.98 -26.02
C GLU A 187 -17.96 -10.79 -24.53
N THR A 188 -19.22 -11.02 -24.16
CA THR A 188 -19.67 -10.95 -22.76
C THR A 188 -19.05 -12.06 -21.92
N ALA A 189 -18.97 -13.27 -22.46
CA ALA A 189 -18.33 -14.40 -21.80
C ALA A 189 -16.85 -14.10 -21.54
N ILE A 190 -16.12 -13.68 -22.58
CA ILE A 190 -14.71 -13.28 -22.50
C ILE A 190 -14.53 -12.22 -21.42
N LYS A 191 -15.32 -11.14 -21.46
CA LYS A 191 -15.23 -10.05 -20.48
C LYS A 191 -15.43 -10.54 -19.04
N CYS A 192 -16.45 -11.36 -18.79
CA CYS A 192 -16.76 -11.87 -17.45
C CYS A 192 -15.67 -12.82 -16.96
N LEU A 193 -15.24 -13.77 -17.78
CA LEU A 193 -14.21 -14.76 -17.44
C LEU A 193 -12.87 -14.10 -17.18
N THR A 194 -12.44 -13.18 -18.05
CA THR A 194 -11.21 -12.39 -17.83
C THR A 194 -11.28 -11.67 -16.50
N MET A 195 -12.39 -10.99 -16.19
CA MET A 195 -12.55 -10.28 -14.92
C MET A 195 -12.48 -11.21 -13.70
N ILE A 196 -13.11 -12.38 -13.77
CA ILE A 196 -13.14 -13.35 -12.67
C ILE A 196 -11.75 -13.96 -12.47
N PHE A 197 -11.08 -14.37 -13.55
CA PHE A 197 -9.77 -14.99 -13.47
C PHE A 197 -8.72 -14.00 -13.00
N GLU A 198 -8.70 -12.78 -13.52
CA GLU A 198 -7.84 -11.71 -13.01
C GLU A 198 -8.11 -11.46 -11.52
N ALA A 199 -9.38 -11.38 -11.08
CA ALA A 199 -9.72 -11.13 -9.69
C ALA A 199 -9.20 -12.21 -8.74
N ILE A 200 -9.31 -13.48 -9.13
CA ILE A 200 -8.80 -14.61 -8.34
C ILE A 200 -7.27 -14.64 -8.37
N VAL A 201 -6.64 -14.42 -9.53
CA VAL A 201 -5.18 -14.46 -9.66
C VAL A 201 -4.52 -13.34 -8.85
N GLU A 202 -5.09 -12.12 -8.88
CA GLU A 202 -4.62 -10.99 -8.08
C GLU A 202 -4.80 -11.21 -6.57
N ASN A 203 -5.83 -11.97 -6.16
CA ASN A 203 -6.23 -12.16 -4.75
C ASN A 203 -6.19 -13.65 -4.35
N TYR A 204 -5.13 -14.36 -4.75
CA TYR A 204 -5.08 -15.82 -4.60
C TYR A 204 -4.97 -16.25 -3.13
N SER A 205 -4.36 -15.43 -2.26
CA SER A 205 -4.33 -15.66 -0.81
C SER A 205 -5.73 -15.65 -0.21
N GLU A 206 -6.58 -14.71 -0.63
CA GLU A 206 -7.96 -14.59 -0.15
C GLU A 206 -8.85 -15.67 -0.75
N TYR A 207 -8.56 -16.10 -1.99
CA TYR A 207 -9.20 -17.26 -2.58
C TYR A 207 -8.87 -18.56 -1.83
N ARG A 208 -7.62 -18.75 -1.40
CA ARG A 208 -7.23 -19.88 -0.53
C ARG A 208 -7.95 -19.84 0.81
N ASP A 209 -8.07 -18.65 1.41
CA ASP A 209 -8.86 -18.46 2.62
C ASP A 209 -10.31 -18.91 2.39
N TYR A 210 -10.97 -18.35 1.38
CA TYR A 210 -12.34 -18.71 0.99
C TYR A 210 -12.54 -20.23 0.84
N ASN A 211 -11.62 -20.92 0.17
CA ASN A 211 -11.66 -22.37 0.00
C ASN A 211 -11.47 -23.16 1.29
N SER A 212 -10.74 -22.63 2.25
CA SER A 212 -10.37 -23.35 3.48
C SER A 212 -11.31 -23.08 4.66
N THR A 213 -11.96 -21.91 4.70
CA THR A 213 -12.74 -21.44 5.86
C THR A 213 -14.24 -21.34 5.61
N THR A 214 -14.70 -21.52 4.37
CA THR A 214 -16.11 -21.32 3.99
C THR A 214 -16.70 -22.51 3.25
N THR A 215 -17.95 -22.86 3.52
CA THR A 215 -18.69 -23.91 2.80
C THR A 215 -19.25 -23.44 1.46
N GLN A 216 -19.34 -22.13 1.27
CA GLN A 216 -19.76 -21.50 0.01
C GLN A 216 -18.77 -21.82 -1.12
N SER A 217 -17.50 -22.04 -0.78
CA SER A 217 -16.45 -22.40 -1.75
C SER A 217 -16.64 -23.74 -2.45
N ASP A 218 -17.47 -24.64 -1.90
CA ASP A 218 -17.87 -25.89 -2.56
C ASP A 218 -18.81 -25.65 -3.74
N ARG A 219 -19.34 -24.43 -3.86
CA ARG A 219 -20.34 -24.02 -4.85
C ARG A 219 -19.81 -22.93 -5.76
N GLY A 220 -19.41 -23.30 -6.97
CA GLY A 220 -18.88 -22.34 -7.94
C GLY A 220 -19.88 -21.24 -8.34
N ASP A 221 -21.20 -21.49 -8.23
CA ASP A 221 -22.24 -20.48 -8.46
C ASP A 221 -22.32 -19.42 -7.34
N MET A 222 -21.63 -19.66 -6.22
CA MET A 222 -21.48 -18.74 -5.08
C MET A 222 -20.16 -17.95 -5.11
N LEU A 223 -19.30 -18.12 -6.11
CA LEU A 223 -18.02 -17.42 -6.21
C LEU A 223 -18.14 -15.89 -6.15
N TYR A 224 -19.28 -15.35 -6.58
CA TYR A 224 -19.55 -13.92 -6.49
C TYR A 224 -19.50 -13.40 -5.05
N THR A 225 -19.77 -14.25 -4.03
CA THR A 225 -19.68 -13.81 -2.64
C THR A 225 -18.25 -13.45 -2.27
N LEU A 226 -17.25 -14.23 -2.69
CA LEU A 226 -15.83 -13.86 -2.52
C LEU A 226 -15.52 -12.54 -3.21
N ILE A 227 -15.95 -12.39 -4.48
CA ILE A 227 -15.67 -11.17 -5.25
C ILE A 227 -16.30 -9.94 -4.57
N ASP A 228 -17.45 -10.07 -3.91
CA ASP A 228 -18.07 -8.97 -3.17
C ASP A 228 -17.25 -8.54 -1.94
N PHE A 229 -16.62 -9.49 -1.24
CA PHE A 229 -15.64 -9.17 -0.20
C PHE A 229 -14.37 -8.52 -0.78
N LEU A 230 -13.90 -8.97 -1.96
CA LEU A 230 -12.77 -8.35 -2.66
C LEU A 230 -13.09 -6.92 -3.10
N ARG A 231 -14.33 -6.59 -3.45
CA ARG A 231 -14.77 -5.22 -3.75
C ARG A 231 -14.59 -4.32 -2.53
N LEU A 232 -15.08 -4.76 -1.37
CA LEU A 232 -14.91 -4.03 -0.11
C LEU A 232 -13.43 -3.86 0.26
N ARG A 233 -12.62 -4.91 0.11
CA ARG A 233 -11.18 -4.82 0.34
C ARG A 233 -10.54 -3.81 -0.61
N SER A 234 -10.87 -3.85 -1.90
CA SER A 234 -10.32 -2.94 -2.90
C SER A 234 -10.67 -1.47 -2.59
N GLU A 235 -11.88 -1.20 -2.09
CA GLU A 235 -12.28 0.13 -1.62
C GLU A 235 -11.43 0.59 -0.42
N TYR A 236 -11.18 -0.31 0.54
CA TYR A 236 -10.28 -0.05 1.66
C TYR A 236 -8.84 0.20 1.19
N ASP A 237 -8.30 -0.66 0.33
CA ASP A 237 -6.92 -0.57 -0.15
C ASP A 237 -6.69 0.71 -0.98
N ARG A 238 -7.71 1.19 -1.70
CA ARG A 238 -7.65 2.50 -2.37
C ARG A 238 -7.47 3.65 -1.40
N VAL A 239 -8.16 3.63 -0.25
CA VAL A 239 -7.98 4.64 0.79
C VAL A 239 -6.59 4.50 1.43
N ALA A 240 -6.16 3.27 1.72
CA ALA A 240 -4.82 3.01 2.25
C ALA A 240 -3.72 3.51 1.31
N TRP A 241 -3.88 3.32 0.00
CA TRP A 241 -2.99 3.84 -1.03
C TRP A 241 -2.93 5.36 -1.04
N ASN A 242 -4.08 6.03 -0.91
CA ASN A 242 -4.13 7.49 -0.81
C ASN A 242 -3.42 8.02 0.44
N LEU A 243 -3.35 7.23 1.52
CA LEU A 243 -2.65 7.59 2.75
C LEU A 243 -1.14 7.33 2.72
N ARG A 244 -0.59 6.79 1.62
CA ARG A 244 0.83 6.43 1.51
C ARG A 244 1.80 7.57 1.86
N PRO A 245 1.61 8.84 1.41
CA PRO A 245 2.47 9.95 1.83
C PRO A 245 2.45 10.17 3.35
N VAL A 246 1.28 10.03 3.97
CA VAL A 246 1.10 10.21 5.42
C VAL A 246 1.81 9.10 6.20
N VAL A 247 1.71 7.85 5.74
CA VAL A 247 2.44 6.71 6.34
C VAL A 247 3.94 6.89 6.18
N LEU A 248 4.40 7.33 5.01
CA LEU A 248 5.82 7.57 4.72
C LEU A 248 6.44 8.65 5.63
N ALA A 249 5.73 9.75 5.87
CA ALA A 249 6.19 10.79 6.80
C ALA A 249 6.31 10.25 8.24
N HIS A 250 5.34 9.44 8.68
CA HIS A 250 5.40 8.79 9.98
C HIS A 250 6.60 7.84 10.09
N GLU A 251 6.84 6.99 9.09
CA GLU A 251 7.99 6.07 9.06
C GLU A 251 9.30 6.84 9.30
N ILE A 252 9.49 7.96 8.61
CA ILE A 252 10.70 8.79 8.74
C ILE A 252 10.80 9.42 10.13
N LEU A 253 9.72 9.98 10.66
CA LEU A 253 9.71 10.57 12.00
C LEU A 253 10.14 9.55 13.06
N VAL A 254 9.62 8.33 12.99
CA VAL A 254 9.94 7.28 13.95
C VAL A 254 11.38 6.79 13.77
N ARG A 255 11.86 6.61 12.53
CA ARG A 255 13.26 6.23 12.24
C ARG A 255 14.27 7.25 12.76
N GLU A 256 13.97 8.53 12.65
CA GLU A 256 14.81 9.63 13.12
C GLU A 256 14.63 9.94 14.61
N GLY A 257 13.89 9.09 15.36
CA GLY A 257 13.72 9.23 16.81
C GLY A 257 12.82 10.40 17.24
N ARG A 258 12.02 10.98 16.32
CA ARG A 258 11.07 12.08 16.60
C ARG A 258 9.76 11.55 17.18
N THR A 259 9.84 10.90 18.33
CA THR A 259 8.72 10.15 18.95
C THR A 259 7.48 11.01 19.26
N GLU A 260 7.67 12.25 19.73
CA GLU A 260 6.56 13.17 20.03
C GLU A 260 5.82 13.61 18.75
N ALA A 261 6.56 14.08 17.74
CA ALA A 261 5.98 14.47 16.45
C ALA A 261 5.31 13.27 15.75
N ALA A 262 5.91 12.08 15.78
CA ALA A 262 5.29 10.86 15.28
C ALA A 262 3.98 10.51 16.02
N SER A 263 3.90 10.80 17.31
CA SER A 263 2.69 10.56 18.11
C SER A 263 1.57 11.57 17.77
N LEU A 264 1.91 12.85 17.56
CA LEU A 264 0.98 13.87 17.05
C LEU A 264 0.44 13.46 15.67
N TRP A 265 1.33 13.02 14.78
CA TRP A 265 1.01 12.54 13.44
C TRP A 265 0.04 11.37 13.43
N ARG A 266 0.32 10.34 14.25
CA ARG A 266 -0.55 9.17 14.40
C ARG A 266 -1.93 9.56 14.89
N ARG A 267 -2.02 10.47 15.87
CA ARG A 267 -3.29 10.93 16.42
C ARG A 267 -4.14 11.64 15.37
N GLU A 268 -3.54 12.52 14.57
CA GLU A 268 -4.27 13.19 13.47
C GLU A 268 -4.74 12.18 12.41
N LEU A 269 -3.92 11.20 12.04
CA LEU A 269 -4.33 10.17 11.10
C LEU A 269 -5.52 9.35 11.62
N VAL A 270 -5.49 8.97 12.90
CA VAL A 270 -6.60 8.25 13.54
C VAL A 270 -7.87 9.10 13.50
N GLU A 271 -7.79 10.38 13.86
CA GLU A 271 -8.93 11.29 13.85
C GLU A 271 -9.54 11.40 12.45
N LYS A 272 -8.72 11.56 11.40
CA LYS A 272 -9.19 11.70 10.01
C LYS A 272 -9.74 10.40 9.41
N THR A 273 -9.27 9.22 9.85
CA THR A 273 -9.61 7.94 9.22
C THR A 273 -10.66 7.11 9.96
N THR A 274 -10.94 7.42 11.23
CA THR A 274 -11.86 6.63 12.09
C THR A 274 -13.22 6.39 11.44
N GLU A 275 -13.86 7.43 10.89
CA GLU A 275 -15.18 7.27 10.29
C GLU A 275 -15.19 6.33 9.07
N VAL A 276 -14.15 6.42 8.22
CA VAL A 276 -14.00 5.57 7.03
C VAL A 276 -13.75 4.13 7.46
N ALA A 277 -12.86 3.92 8.44
CA ALA A 277 -12.57 2.60 9.00
C ALA A 277 -13.84 1.96 9.59
N ASP A 278 -14.63 2.71 10.35
CA ASP A 278 -15.88 2.22 10.95
C ASP A 278 -16.96 1.91 9.92
N ARG A 279 -17.00 2.63 8.80
CA ARG A 279 -17.86 2.28 7.67
C ARG A 279 -17.44 0.96 7.03
N ASN A 280 -16.14 0.75 6.80
CA ASN A 280 -15.62 -0.49 6.22
C ASN A 280 -15.88 -1.70 7.14
N ILE A 281 -15.69 -1.56 8.45
CA ILE A 281 -16.00 -2.60 9.44
C ILE A 281 -17.50 -2.92 9.46
N ARG A 282 -18.37 -1.90 9.41
CA ARG A 282 -19.82 -2.14 9.33
C ARG A 282 -20.19 -2.90 8.05
N ARG A 283 -19.64 -2.48 6.91
CA ARG A 283 -19.89 -3.13 5.63
C ARG A 283 -19.39 -4.58 5.60
N LEU A 284 -18.22 -4.84 6.18
CA LEU A 284 -17.70 -6.20 6.35
C LEU A 284 -18.67 -7.06 7.16
N ASN A 285 -19.16 -6.54 8.29
CA ASN A 285 -20.13 -7.25 9.13
C ASN A 285 -21.46 -7.53 8.41
N GLU A 286 -21.92 -6.60 7.57
CA GLU A 286 -23.09 -6.82 6.71
C GLU A 286 -22.86 -7.96 5.72
N LEU A 287 -21.73 -7.97 5.00
CA LEU A 287 -21.38 -9.05 4.06
C LEU A 287 -21.27 -10.40 4.78
N CYS A 288 -20.62 -10.43 5.94
CA CYS A 288 -20.52 -11.64 6.77
C CYS A 288 -21.90 -12.20 7.15
N ARG A 289 -22.85 -11.33 7.54
CA ARG A 289 -24.23 -11.73 7.87
C ARG A 289 -25.02 -12.16 6.63
N GLN A 290 -24.90 -11.39 5.55
CA GLN A 290 -25.62 -11.62 4.30
C GLN A 290 -25.26 -12.97 3.67
N TYR A 291 -23.98 -13.32 3.67
CA TYR A 291 -23.49 -14.55 3.03
C TYR A 291 -23.25 -15.70 4.00
N GLY A 292 -23.32 -15.45 5.32
CA GLY A 292 -23.11 -16.47 6.34
C GLY A 292 -21.69 -17.05 6.31
N MET A 293 -20.70 -16.21 6.01
CA MET A 293 -19.29 -16.61 5.90
C MET A 293 -18.37 -15.54 6.49
N ARG A 294 -17.13 -15.91 6.80
CA ARG A 294 -16.09 -14.98 7.27
C ARG A 294 -14.81 -15.28 6.51
N LEU A 295 -14.09 -14.23 6.15
CA LEU A 295 -12.79 -14.32 5.47
C LEU A 295 -11.75 -13.62 6.35
N PRO A 296 -11.06 -14.35 7.25
CA PRO A 296 -9.98 -13.84 8.10
C PRO A 296 -9.03 -12.88 7.39
N THR A 297 -8.51 -13.28 6.22
CA THR A 297 -7.55 -12.46 5.44
C THR A 297 -8.08 -11.05 5.12
N ILE A 298 -9.34 -10.95 4.73
CA ILE A 298 -10.00 -9.66 4.42
C ILE A 298 -10.39 -8.93 5.70
N ALA A 299 -10.83 -9.67 6.72
CA ALA A 299 -11.21 -9.11 8.01
C ALA A 299 -10.01 -8.46 8.71
N ASP A 300 -8.86 -9.11 8.69
CA ASP A 300 -7.62 -8.61 9.27
C ASP A 300 -7.17 -7.34 8.54
N ARG A 301 -7.16 -7.37 7.20
CA ARG A 301 -6.78 -6.22 6.38
C ARG A 301 -7.64 -4.99 6.67
N ILE A 302 -8.96 -5.16 6.77
CA ILE A 302 -9.88 -4.06 7.12
C ILE A 302 -9.73 -3.67 8.61
N GLY A 303 -9.46 -4.65 9.46
CA GLY A 303 -9.24 -4.49 10.91
C GLY A 303 -7.98 -3.69 11.26
N GLU A 304 -7.05 -3.53 10.32
CA GLU A 304 -5.91 -2.63 10.47
C GLU A 304 -6.32 -1.15 10.67
N ARG A 305 -7.52 -0.77 10.23
CA ARG A 305 -8.10 0.59 10.34
C ARG A 305 -7.16 1.70 9.86
N PHE A 306 -6.30 1.40 8.88
CA PHE A 306 -5.23 2.26 8.35
C PHE A 306 -4.09 2.62 9.32
N VAL A 307 -4.14 2.13 10.57
CA VAL A 307 -3.19 2.51 11.63
C VAL A 307 -2.13 1.43 11.85
N ARG A 308 -2.43 0.17 11.53
CA ARG A 308 -1.49 -0.95 11.68
C ARG A 308 -0.10 -0.69 11.05
N PRO A 309 0.02 -0.09 9.86
CA PRO A 309 1.34 0.24 9.30
C PRO A 309 2.19 1.13 10.22
N LEU A 310 1.58 2.12 10.88
CA LEU A 310 2.27 3.03 11.80
C LEU A 310 2.75 2.29 13.06
N VAL A 311 1.99 1.30 13.54
CA VAL A 311 2.41 0.44 14.65
C VAL A 311 3.64 -0.39 14.24
N ILE A 312 3.62 -0.95 13.04
CA ILE A 312 4.75 -1.73 12.50
C ILE A 312 5.99 -0.84 12.36
N ASP A 313 5.87 0.37 11.81
CA ASP A 313 7.00 1.31 11.69
C ASP A 313 7.61 1.65 13.05
N ARG A 314 6.77 1.84 14.07
CA ARG A 314 7.21 2.07 15.44
C ARG A 314 8.01 0.88 15.98
N ILE A 315 7.51 -0.34 15.82
CA ILE A 315 8.22 -1.54 16.26
C ILE A 315 9.55 -1.69 15.53
N ARG A 316 9.57 -1.46 14.21
CA ARG A 316 10.80 -1.51 13.40
C ARG A 316 11.85 -0.50 13.88
N SER A 317 11.46 0.71 14.24
CA SER A 317 12.41 1.71 14.76
C SER A 317 13.11 1.32 16.05
N LEU A 318 12.50 0.44 16.86
CA LEU A 318 13.07 -0.03 18.12
C LEU A 318 14.13 -1.11 17.93
N VAL A 319 14.20 -1.73 16.74
CA VAL A 319 15.13 -2.84 16.44
C VAL A 319 16.59 -2.40 16.59
N ARG A 320 17.00 -1.29 15.98
CA ARG A 320 18.38 -0.80 16.09
C ARG A 320 18.75 -0.41 17.53
N PRO A 321 17.99 0.46 18.22
CA PRO A 321 18.28 0.80 19.61
C PRO A 321 18.37 -0.44 20.51
N ALA A 322 17.46 -1.40 20.37
CA ALA A 322 17.50 -2.64 21.15
C ALA A 322 18.75 -3.49 20.87
N MET A 323 19.19 -3.57 19.60
CA MET A 323 20.41 -4.29 19.23
C MET A 323 21.68 -3.60 19.71
N ASP A 324 21.72 -2.27 19.66
CA ASP A 324 22.86 -1.46 20.11
C ASP A 324 22.97 -1.51 21.65
N GLU A 325 21.85 -1.39 22.37
CA GLU A 325 21.77 -1.54 23.84
C GLU A 325 22.27 -2.92 24.31
N ALA A 326 21.85 -3.97 23.59
CA ALA A 326 22.27 -5.35 23.87
C ALA A 326 23.77 -5.56 23.60
N SER A 327 24.32 -4.91 22.58
CA SER A 327 25.75 -4.99 22.24
C SER A 327 26.61 -4.22 23.23
N ALA A 328 26.08 -3.14 23.81
CA ALA A 328 26.76 -2.30 24.79
C ALA A 328 26.66 -2.79 26.25
N GLU A 329 26.02 -3.94 26.50
CA GLU A 329 25.72 -4.47 27.84
C GLU A 329 24.96 -3.46 28.74
N THR A 330 24.20 -2.56 28.12
CA THR A 330 23.39 -1.55 28.82
C THR A 330 21.99 -2.05 29.15
N GLU A 331 21.31 -1.38 30.09
CA GLU A 331 19.92 -1.71 30.46
C GLU A 331 19.00 -1.58 29.23
N SER A 332 18.29 -2.66 28.91
CA SER A 332 17.59 -2.82 27.63
C SER A 332 16.19 -2.18 27.66
N THR A 333 16.13 -0.86 27.77
CA THR A 333 14.86 -0.12 27.79
C THR A 333 14.12 -0.23 26.46
N SER A 334 14.83 -0.11 25.32
CA SER A 334 14.24 -0.21 23.99
C SER A 334 13.76 -1.61 23.68
N PHE A 335 14.51 -2.64 24.11
CA PHE A 335 14.09 -4.03 23.98
C PHE A 335 12.83 -4.34 24.79
N SER A 336 12.70 -3.77 25.99
CA SER A 336 11.50 -3.96 26.83
C SER A 336 10.25 -3.38 26.17
N VAL A 337 10.35 -2.18 25.60
CA VAL A 337 9.24 -1.56 24.84
C VAL A 337 8.93 -2.37 23.58
N PHE A 338 9.96 -2.79 22.84
CA PHE A 338 9.81 -3.65 21.66
C PHE A 338 9.09 -4.96 21.99
N GLN A 339 9.46 -5.62 23.08
CA GLN A 339 8.82 -6.85 23.54
C GLN A 339 7.34 -6.62 23.87
N GLN A 340 7.00 -5.56 24.61
CA GLN A 340 5.61 -5.26 24.94
C GLN A 340 4.75 -5.05 23.69
N GLU A 341 5.23 -4.27 22.72
CA GLU A 341 4.48 -3.94 21.50
C GLU A 341 4.31 -5.20 20.60
N ILE A 342 5.31 -6.09 20.55
CA ILE A 342 5.19 -7.38 19.86
C ILE A 342 4.19 -8.31 20.55
N GLU A 343 4.22 -8.38 21.88
CA GLU A 343 3.26 -9.19 22.63
C GLU A 343 1.83 -8.72 22.40
N GLU A 344 1.60 -7.41 22.29
CA GLU A 344 0.30 -6.87 21.89
C GLU A 344 -0.09 -7.28 20.48
N LEU A 345 0.84 -7.16 19.53
CA LEU A 345 0.62 -7.53 18.13
C LEU A 345 0.33 -9.02 17.93
N ALA A 346 1.00 -9.88 18.71
CA ALA A 346 0.88 -11.33 18.66
C ALA A 346 -0.43 -11.87 19.27
N ARG A 347 -1.17 -11.06 20.05
CA ARG A 347 -2.50 -11.45 20.57
C ARG A 347 -3.56 -11.56 19.48
N GLU A 348 -3.34 -10.90 18.35
CA GLU A 348 -4.23 -10.90 17.20
C GLU A 348 -3.61 -11.75 16.08
N PRO A 349 -3.90 -13.06 16.02
CA PRO A 349 -3.43 -13.89 14.91
C PRO A 349 -4.04 -13.39 13.61
N ALA A 350 -3.21 -13.19 12.60
CA ALA A 350 -3.62 -12.72 11.28
C ALA A 350 -3.50 -13.83 10.22
N GLY A 351 -4.40 -13.81 9.25
CA GLY A 351 -4.50 -14.73 8.13
C GLY A 351 -5.10 -16.08 8.50
N VAL A 352 -4.87 -17.06 7.62
CA VAL A 352 -5.38 -18.43 7.74
C VAL A 352 -4.36 -19.41 8.32
N GLY A 353 -3.23 -18.92 8.84
CA GLY A 353 -2.19 -19.72 9.49
C GLY A 353 -1.24 -20.48 8.54
N PHE A 354 -1.31 -20.21 7.23
CA PHE A 354 -0.39 -20.79 6.24
C PHE A 354 0.78 -19.87 5.89
N ASP A 355 0.61 -18.56 6.05
CA ASP A 355 1.58 -17.54 5.62
C ASP A 355 2.15 -16.80 6.85
N ILE A 356 3.39 -16.33 6.73
CA ILE A 356 4.04 -15.56 7.79
C ILE A 356 3.35 -14.19 7.86
N PRO A 357 2.98 -13.69 9.05
CA PRO A 357 2.41 -12.36 9.16
C PRO A 357 3.38 -11.29 8.62
N SER A 358 2.87 -10.37 7.80
CA SER A 358 3.68 -9.33 7.15
C SER A 358 4.48 -8.46 8.12
N TRP A 359 3.95 -8.22 9.32
CA TRP A 359 4.65 -7.50 10.37
C TRP A 359 5.90 -8.23 10.85
N LEU A 360 5.89 -9.57 10.88
CA LEU A 360 7.02 -10.37 11.31
C LEU A 360 8.11 -10.37 10.24
N GLU A 361 7.74 -10.50 8.97
CA GLU A 361 8.67 -10.33 7.84
C GLU A 361 9.31 -8.94 7.84
N ALA A 362 8.53 -7.88 8.13
CA ALA A 362 9.04 -6.52 8.20
C ALA A 362 10.08 -6.34 9.31
N ILE A 363 9.88 -6.97 10.48
CA ILE A 363 10.86 -6.96 11.58
C ILE A 363 12.09 -7.78 11.22
N GLU A 364 11.93 -8.97 10.63
CA GLU A 364 13.05 -9.82 10.19
C GLU A 364 13.95 -9.09 9.19
N ASN A 365 13.32 -8.43 8.21
CA ASN A 365 14.02 -7.59 7.24
C ASN A 365 14.79 -6.45 7.92
N GLU A 366 14.18 -5.76 8.90
CA GLU A 366 14.85 -4.70 9.65
C GLU A 366 16.06 -5.22 10.42
N VAL A 367 15.94 -6.38 11.08
CA VAL A 367 17.06 -7.04 11.77
C VAL A 367 18.18 -7.39 10.78
N ALA A 368 17.84 -7.90 9.60
CA ALA A 368 18.83 -8.21 8.56
C ALA A 368 19.57 -6.96 8.09
N ILE A 369 18.87 -5.84 7.89
CA ILE A 369 19.45 -4.54 7.53
C ILE A 369 20.40 -4.07 8.63
N VAL A 370 19.97 -4.02 9.89
CA VAL A 370 20.81 -3.54 11.02
C VAL A 370 22.06 -4.40 11.16
N ARG A 371 21.91 -5.74 11.09
CA ARG A 371 23.06 -6.67 11.13
C ARG A 371 24.04 -6.45 9.97
N SER A 372 23.53 -6.21 8.76
CA SER A 372 24.39 -5.96 7.60
C SER A 372 25.23 -4.70 7.79
N GLN A 373 24.63 -3.64 8.32
CA GLN A 373 25.29 -2.37 8.59
C GLN A 373 26.30 -2.46 9.74
N GLN A 374 26.00 -3.21 10.80
CA GLN A 374 26.96 -3.46 11.89
C GLN A 374 28.18 -4.28 11.41
N ARG A 375 28.00 -5.22 10.47
CA ARG A 375 29.10 -6.03 9.90
C ARG A 375 29.96 -5.24 8.92
N LEU A 376 29.33 -4.39 8.11
CA LEU A 376 30.00 -3.46 7.21
C LEU A 376 30.44 -2.24 8.05
N ALA A 377 31.56 -2.35 8.78
CA ALA A 377 32.14 -1.25 9.56
C ALA A 377 32.60 -0.03 8.73
N ALA A 378 32.16 0.11 7.47
CA ALA A 378 32.36 1.24 6.59
C ALA A 378 31.22 1.29 5.55
N ASP A 379 30.36 2.27 5.77
CA ASP A 379 29.52 3.05 4.87
C ASP A 379 29.12 2.54 3.45
N PRO A 380 27.83 2.21 3.23
CA PRO A 380 27.25 2.09 1.89
C PRO A 380 26.97 3.46 1.21
N SER A 381 27.19 4.60 1.90
CA SER A 381 26.80 5.96 1.48
C SER A 381 27.81 6.70 0.59
N GLU A 382 28.81 6.03 -0.02
CA GLU A 382 29.85 6.72 -0.81
C GLU A 382 29.30 7.61 -1.96
N ALA A 383 28.05 7.40 -2.40
CA ALA A 383 27.37 8.25 -3.38
C ALA A 383 26.56 9.41 -2.78
N LEU A 384 25.90 9.22 -1.62
CA LEU A 384 25.04 10.23 -0.98
C LEU A 384 25.81 11.19 -0.08
N ASP A 385 26.93 10.75 0.51
CA ASP A 385 27.81 11.58 1.34
C ASP A 385 28.57 12.65 0.56
N ARG A 386 28.53 12.60 -0.79
CA ARG A 386 29.12 13.63 -1.65
C ARG A 386 28.30 14.91 -1.71
N VAL A 387 27.00 14.84 -1.39
CA VAL A 387 26.12 16.02 -1.35
C VAL A 387 25.86 16.41 0.11
N PRO A 388 26.38 17.57 0.57
CA PRO A 388 26.20 18.01 1.93
C PRO A 388 24.72 18.29 2.21
N ARG A 389 24.29 17.97 3.44
CA ARG A 389 22.93 18.24 3.89
C ARG A 389 22.87 19.63 4.50
N VAL A 390 22.09 20.52 3.90
CA VAL A 390 21.90 21.90 4.36
C VAL A 390 20.80 21.92 5.41
N THR A 391 21.08 22.62 6.51
CA THR A 391 20.11 22.90 7.57
C THR A 391 19.29 24.14 7.21
N LEU A 392 17.98 23.99 7.09
CA LEU A 392 17.05 25.10 6.85
C LEU A 392 16.74 25.85 8.14
N THR A 393 16.55 27.16 8.05
CA THR A 393 15.90 27.93 9.13
C THR A 393 14.39 27.76 9.04
N ILE A 394 13.69 28.08 10.12
CA ILE A 394 12.22 27.96 10.17
C ILE A 394 11.60 28.90 9.13
N GLU A 395 12.10 30.13 9.03
CA GLU A 395 11.61 31.15 8.11
C GLU A 395 11.80 30.70 6.65
N ALA A 396 13.01 30.22 6.31
CA ALA A 396 13.31 29.75 4.96
C ALA A 396 12.49 28.51 4.56
N LEU A 397 12.13 27.65 5.53
CA LEU A 397 11.24 26.53 5.27
C LEU A 397 9.80 27.01 5.06
N GLN A 398 9.30 27.90 5.90
CA GLN A 398 7.94 28.45 5.79
C GLN A 398 7.73 29.16 4.45
N ASP A 399 8.67 30.01 4.05
CA ASP A 399 8.62 30.69 2.74
C ASP A 399 8.49 29.70 1.58
N GLN A 400 9.23 28.58 1.63
CA GLN A 400 9.14 27.54 0.60
C GLN A 400 7.82 26.76 0.66
N LEU A 401 7.32 26.43 1.86
CA LEU A 401 6.06 25.70 2.03
C LEU A 401 4.85 26.54 1.60
N ASP A 402 4.88 27.84 1.87
CA ASP A 402 3.85 28.78 1.43
C ASP A 402 3.84 28.88 -0.10
N ALA A 403 5.02 29.00 -0.73
CA ALA A 403 5.13 29.01 -2.19
C ALA A 403 4.62 27.70 -2.84
N ILE A 404 4.92 26.54 -2.24
CA ILE A 404 4.38 25.24 -2.70
C ILE A 404 2.85 25.22 -2.57
N SER A 405 2.31 25.77 -1.48
CA SER A 405 0.87 25.77 -1.21
C SER A 405 0.11 26.70 -2.17
N ASP A 406 0.71 27.83 -2.56
CA ASP A 406 0.15 28.79 -3.51
C ASP A 406 0.17 28.27 -4.96
N ASP A 407 1.20 27.51 -5.33
CA ASP A 407 1.33 26.89 -6.66
C ASP A 407 0.47 25.62 -6.83
N SER A 408 0.01 25.02 -5.71
CA SER A 408 -0.77 23.76 -5.69
C SER A 408 -2.25 23.97 -5.92
#